data_AF-A0A3L6JAG5-F1
#
_entry.id   AF-A0A3L6JAG5-F1
#
_cell.length_a   1.000
_cell.length_b   1.000
_cell.length_c   1.000
_cell.angle_alpha   90.00
_cell.angle_beta   90.00
_cell.angle_gamma   90.00
#
_symmetry.space_group_name_H-M   'P 1'
#
loop_
_entity.id
_entity.type
_entity.pdbx_description
1 polymer ?
#
loop_
_entity_poly.entity_id
_entity_poly.type
_entity_poly.pdbx_seq_one_letter_code
_entity_poly.pdbx_strand_id
1 'polypeptide(L)'
;MKTTVNLSKKGNSIMLVFEEGFSTYSIAVPLPYAVSFFLRGLLVSLAALEQNKDLQKKIEQKEGMKAEILEEIRKAFVLYENVLKEIGR
;
A
#
# COMPACT_ATOMS: atom_id res chain seq x y z
N MET A 1 18.31 14.61 -7.43
CA MET A 1 17.70 15.09 -6.18
C MET A 1 16.84 13.96 -5.64
N LYS A 2 17.02 13.51 -4.40
CA LYS A 2 16.32 12.35 -3.83
C LYS A 2 15.18 12.87 -2.95
N THR A 3 13.94 12.59 -3.33
CA THR A 3 12.77 12.94 -2.52
C THR A 3 12.58 11.85 -1.47
N THR A 4 12.57 12.23 -0.19
CA THR A 4 12.27 11.31 0.90
C THR A 4 10.80 11.47 1.27
N VAL A 5 10.07 10.36 1.38
CA VAL A 5 8.69 10.35 1.84
C VAL A 5 8.62 9.59 3.15
N ASN A 6 8.25 10.28 4.22
CA ASN A 6 8.03 9.69 5.54
C ASN A 6 6.53 9.56 5.79
N LEU A 7 6.12 8.42 6.34
CA LEU A 7 4.74 8.09 6.66
C LEU A 7 4.58 7.99 8.18
N SER A 8 3.60 8.69 8.75
CA SER A 8 3.25 8.53 10.17
C SER A 8 1.73 8.61 10.38
N LYS A 9 1.19 7.89 11.36
CA LYS A 9 -0.22 7.99 11.76
C LYS A 9 -0.37 9.14 12.75
N LYS A 10 -1.31 10.05 12.51
CA LYS A 10 -1.69 11.12 13.44
C LYS A 10 -3.21 11.17 13.56
N GLY A 11 -3.73 10.71 14.69
CA GLY A 11 -5.18 10.60 14.90
C GLY A 11 -5.83 9.70 13.84
N ASN A 12 -6.90 10.20 13.20
CA ASN A 12 -7.60 9.49 12.14
C ASN A 12 -7.03 9.73 10.72
N SER A 13 -5.75 10.09 10.61
CA SER A 13 -5.10 10.44 9.34
C SER A 13 -3.69 9.85 9.24
N ILE A 14 -3.25 9.60 8.01
CA ILE A 14 -1.87 9.33 7.64
C ILE A 14 -1.23 10.64 7.21
N MET A 15 -0.12 11.01 7.84
CA MET A 15 0.72 12.14 7.45
C MET A 15 1.76 11.65 6.45
N LEU A 16 1.72 12.22 5.25
CA LEU A 16 2.76 12.12 4.24
C LEU A 16 3.66 13.34 4.38
N VAL A 17 4.94 13.13 4.69
CA VAL A 17 5.92 14.21 4.76
C VAL A 17 6.89 14.03 3.60
N PHE A 18 6.96 15.02 2.72
CA PHE A 18 7.83 15.08 1.56
C PHE A 18 8.97 16.05 1.85
N GLU A 19 10.20 15.58 1.70
CA GLU A 19 11.38 16.43 1.77
C GLU A 19 11.96 16.58 0.36
N GLU A 20 11.94 17.82 -0.13
CA GLU A 20 12.46 18.18 -1.44
C GLU A 20 13.47 19.34 -1.28
N GLY A 21 14.76 19.00 -1.19
CA GLY A 21 15.81 19.97 -0.94
C GLY A 21 15.70 20.57 0.47
N PHE A 22 15.46 21.89 0.56
CA PHE A 22 15.24 22.60 1.83
C PHE A 22 13.76 22.75 2.20
N SER A 23 12.85 22.28 1.35
CA SER A 23 11.41 22.40 1.57
C SER A 23 10.83 21.12 2.15
N THR A 24 10.02 21.27 3.20
CA THR A 24 9.22 20.18 3.79
C THR A 24 7.75 20.42 3.51
N TYR A 25 7.10 19.48 2.82
CA TYR A 25 5.66 19.50 2.60
C TYR A 25 5.01 18.40 3.42
N SER A 26 3.86 18.68 4.03
CA SER A 26 3.10 17.65 4.74
C SER A 26 1.67 17.62 4.25
N ILE A 27 1.15 16.42 4.01
CA ILE A 27 -0.23 16.17 3.60
C ILE A 27 -0.85 15.22 4.63
N ALA A 28 -1.94 15.67 5.23
CA ALA A 28 -2.78 14.81 6.06
C ALA A 28 -3.83 14.12 5.18
N VAL A 29 -3.69 12.81 5.00
CA VAL A 29 -4.67 11.99 4.28
C VAL A 29 -5.55 11.31 5.32
N PRO A 30 -6.87 11.56 5.36
CA PRO A 30 -7.73 10.86 6.31
C PRO A 30 -7.69 9.35 6.03
N LEU A 31 -7.70 8.55 7.10
CA LEU A 31 -7.53 7.09 7.04
C LEU A 31 -8.46 6.41 6.03
N PRO A 32 -9.77 6.74 5.94
CA PRO A 32 -10.65 6.16 4.93
C PRO A 32 -10.16 6.36 3.49
N TYR A 33 -9.59 7.54 3.19
CA TYR A 33 -9.05 7.84 1.86
C TYR A 33 -7.71 7.13 1.64
N ALA A 34 -6.80 7.14 2.63
CA ALA A 34 -5.51 6.45 2.52
C ALA A 34 -5.71 4.97 2.21
N VAL A 35 -6.68 4.37 2.89
CA VAL A 35 -7.06 2.98 2.72
C VAL A 35 -7.71 2.72 1.37
N SER A 36 -8.64 3.58 0.92
CA SER A 36 -9.22 3.49 -0.43
C SER A 36 -8.16 3.62 -1.54
N PHE A 37 -7.17 4.50 -1.37
CA PHE A 37 -6.05 4.65 -2.31
C PHE A 37 -5.17 3.41 -2.34
N PHE A 38 -4.83 2.86 -1.18
CA PHE A 38 -4.06 1.62 -1.09
C PHE A 38 -4.75 0.46 -1.79
N LEU A 39 -6.05 0.26 -1.54
CA LEU A 39 -6.83 -0.82 -2.16
C LEU A 39 -6.92 -0.67 -3.69
N ARG A 40 -7.13 0.55 -4.19
CA ARG A 40 -7.11 0.81 -5.63
C ARG A 40 -5.73 0.51 -6.22
N GLY A 41 -4.65 0.92 -5.57
CA GLY A 41 -3.28 0.62 -6.00
C GLY A 41 -2.99 -0.88 -6.00
N LEU A 42 -3.49 -1.61 -5.00
CA LEU A 42 -3.36 -3.06 -4.91
C LEU A 42 -4.11 -3.76 -6.05
N LEU A 43 -5.37 -3.36 -6.32
CA LEU A 43 -6.15 -3.91 -7.42
C LEU A 43 -5.50 -3.64 -8.79
N VAL A 44 -4.99 -2.42 -9.02
CA VAL A 44 -4.26 -2.10 -10.25
C VAL A 44 -2.99 -2.94 -10.37
N SER A 45 -2.26 -3.14 -9.27
CA SER A 45 -1.06 -3.97 -9.25
C SER A 45 -1.37 -5.45 -9.53
N LEU A 46 -2.48 -5.96 -8.98
CA LEU A 46 -2.96 -7.32 -9.24
C LEU A 46 -3.40 -7.48 -10.70
N ALA A 47 -4.15 -6.54 -11.24
CA ALA A 47 -4.55 -6.57 -12.65
C ALA A 47 -3.34 -6.48 -13.60
N ALA A 48 -2.34 -5.65 -13.27
CA ALA A 48 -1.09 -5.59 -14.02
C ALA A 48 -0.29 -6.89 -13.93
N LEU A 49 -0.34 -7.57 -12.77
CA LEU A 49 0.25 -8.89 -12.59
C LEU A 49 -0.46 -9.96 -13.43
N GLU A 50 -1.79 -9.90 -13.52
CA GLU A 50 -2.59 -10.81 -14.36
C GLU A 50 -2.32 -10.64 -15.86
N GLN A 51 -2.00 -9.42 -16.30
CA GLN A 51 -1.74 -9.13 -17.70
C GLN A 51 -0.27 -9.35 -18.11
N ASN A 52 0.65 -9.40 -17.14
CA ASN A 52 2.08 -9.54 -17.41
C ASN A 52 2.53 -11.01 -17.36
N LYS A 53 2.50 -11.68 -18.51
CA LYS A 53 2.91 -13.09 -18.67
C LYS A 53 4.34 -13.38 -18.25
N ASP A 54 5.26 -12.42 -18.37
CA ASP A 54 6.66 -12.58 -17.93
C ASP A 54 6.79 -12.52 -16.41
N LEU A 55 6.01 -11.66 -15.75
CA LEU A 55 5.89 -11.61 -14.29
C LEU A 55 5.20 -12.86 -13.75
N GLN A 56 4.14 -13.34 -14.41
CA GLN A 56 3.51 -14.62 -14.09
C GLN A 56 4.49 -15.77 -14.20
N LYS A 57 5.25 -15.88 -15.30
CA LYS A 57 6.29 -16.90 -15.46
C LYS A 57 7.37 -16.81 -14.38
N LYS A 58 7.83 -15.60 -14.02
CA LYS A 58 8.81 -15.40 -12.95
C LYS A 58 8.27 -15.77 -11.57
N ILE A 59 6.97 -15.59 -11.34
CA ILE A 59 6.29 -15.98 -10.10
C ILE A 59 6.00 -17.49 -10.09
N GLU A 60 5.61 -18.10 -11.20
CA GLU A 60 5.42 -19.54 -11.33
C GLU A 60 6.73 -20.32 -11.19
N GLN A 61 7.83 -19.80 -11.74
CA GLN A 61 9.17 -20.36 -11.54
C GLN A 61 9.67 -20.23 -10.09
N LYS A 62 8.97 -19.44 -9.26
CA LYS A 62 9.23 -19.28 -7.84
C LYS A 62 7.95 -19.59 -7.06
N GLU A 63 7.53 -20.86 -7.07
CA GLU A 63 6.34 -21.33 -6.34
C GLU A 63 6.28 -20.82 -4.88
N GLY A 64 7.43 -20.64 -4.22
CA GLY A 64 7.51 -20.01 -2.89
C GLY A 64 7.13 -18.52 -2.84
N MET A 65 7.49 -17.72 -3.86
CA MET A 65 7.14 -16.29 -3.91
C MET A 65 5.66 -16.07 -4.17
N LYS A 66 4.97 -16.98 -4.88
CA LYS A 66 3.52 -16.87 -5.08
C LYS A 66 2.77 -16.99 -3.77
N ALA A 67 3.15 -17.94 -2.92
CA ALA A 67 2.57 -18.14 -1.59
C ALA A 67 2.90 -16.99 -0.65
N GLU A 68 4.15 -16.49 -0.66
CA GLU A 68 4.54 -15.31 0.13
C GLU A 68 3.79 -14.05 -0.29
N ILE A 69 3.67 -13.78 -1.59
CA ILE A 69 2.92 -12.62 -2.09
C ILE A 69 1.43 -12.75 -1.72
N LEU A 70 0.83 -13.94 -1.87
CA LEU A 70 -0.56 -14.16 -1.47
C LEU A 70 -0.75 -13.91 0.03
N GLU A 71 0.22 -14.33 0.84
CA GLU A 71 0.14 -14.20 2.29
C GLU A 71 0.38 -12.76 2.75
N GLU A 72 1.25 -12.01 2.09
CA GLU A 72 1.41 -10.57 2.33
C GLU A 72 0.15 -9.79 1.90
N ILE A 73 -0.49 -10.16 0.79
CA ILE A 73 -1.79 -9.60 0.37
C ILE A 73 -2.86 -9.93 1.43
N ARG A 74 -2.88 -11.16 1.95
CA ARG A 74 -3.83 -11.58 2.98
C ARG A 74 -3.62 -10.80 4.29
N LYS A 75 -2.37 -10.64 4.73
CA LYS A 75 -2.03 -9.82 5.91
C LYS A 75 -2.46 -8.36 5.72
N ALA A 76 -2.23 -7.78 4.54
CA ALA A 76 -2.67 -6.43 4.21
C ALA A 76 -4.21 -6.30 4.27
N PHE A 77 -4.94 -7.33 3.84
CA PHE A 77 -6.40 -7.35 3.90
C PHE A 77 -6.92 -7.45 5.34
N VAL A 78 -6.31 -8.28 6.19
CA VAL A 78 -6.65 -8.37 7.62
C VAL A 78 -6.35 -7.05 8.34
N LEU A 79 -5.22 -6.41 8.03
CA LEU A 79 -4.88 -5.10 8.57
C LEU A 79 -5.92 -4.05 8.15
N TYR A 80 -6.38 -4.09 6.89
CA TYR A 80 -7.46 -3.23 6.41
C TYR A 80 -8.78 -3.43 7.17
N GLU A 81 -9.21 -4.68 7.36
CA GLU A 81 -10.43 -4.94 8.13
C GLU A 81 -10.34 -4.44 9.58
N ASN A 82 -9.18 -4.57 10.20
CA ASN A 82 -8.96 -4.07 11.56
C ASN A 82 -9.00 -2.55 11.62
N VAL A 83 -8.40 -1.87 10.64
CA VAL A 83 -8.46 -0.41 10.52
C VAL A 83 -9.90 0.05 10.27
N LEU A 84 -10.67 -0.63 9.41
CA LEU A 84 -12.10 -0.32 9.23
C LEU A 84 -12.90 -0.47 10.52
N LYS A 85 -12.65 -1.52 11.30
CA LYS A 85 -13.31 -1.74 12.60
C LYS A 85 -12.95 -0.66 13.61
N GLU A 86 -11.73 -0.11 13.58
CA GLU A 86 -11.33 1.02 14.42
C GLU A 86 -12.01 2.34 14.00
N ILE A 87 -12.25 2.56 12.71
CA ILE A 87 -12.85 3.81 12.20
C ILE A 87 -14.39 3.78 12.27
N GLY A 88 -15.00 2.58 12.27
CA GLY A 88 -16.45 2.37 12.38
C GLY A 88 -17.01 2.40 13.81
N ARG A 89 -16.18 2.68 14.81
CA ARG A 89 -16.55 2.98 16.21
C ARG A 89 -16.23 4.44 16.52
#